data_AF-A0A9P5GB66-F1
#
_entry.id   AF-A0A9P5GB66-F1
#
_cell.length_a   1.000
_cell.length_b   1.000
_cell.length_c   1.000
_cell.angle_alpha   90.00
_cell.angle_beta   90.00
_cell.angle_gamma   90.00
#
_symmetry.space_group_name_H-M   'P 1'
#
loop_
_entity.id
_entity.type
_entity.pdbx_description
1 polymer ?
#
loop_
_entity_poly.entity_id
_entity_poly.type
_entity_poly.pdbx_seq_one_letter_code
_entity_poly.pdbx_strand_id
1 'polypeptide(L)'
;MVLDDTKHTTYIHNLDQELMEADSPGLVFSPFVQKVLSVPQSVLSDSKPSGKELVLYTEPSSLTVPKEKDNVRRAILESRARARENKVSEDLYDDPMDIDS
;
A
#
# COMPACT_ATOMS: atom_id res chain seq x y z
N MET A 1 -16.16 0.05 -0.60
CA MET A 1 -15.78 -0.28 0.79
C MET A 1 -17.07 -0.45 1.57
N VAL A 2 -17.31 -1.61 2.19
CA VAL A 2 -18.52 -1.84 3.01
C VAL A 2 -18.22 -1.28 4.39
N LEU A 3 -18.95 -0.24 4.79
CA LEU A 3 -18.80 0.42 6.08
C LEU A 3 -19.88 -0.12 7.04
N ASP A 4 -19.50 -0.49 8.26
CA ASP A 4 -20.40 -1.03 9.27
C ASP A 4 -21.30 0.05 9.85
N ASP A 5 -22.52 0.13 9.33
CA ASP A 5 -23.53 1.10 9.75
C ASP A 5 -24.26 0.60 11.01
N THR A 6 -23.64 0.83 12.16
CA THR A 6 -24.22 0.54 13.47
C THR A 6 -24.72 1.82 14.13
N LYS A 7 -25.67 1.69 15.07
CA LYS A 7 -26.25 2.82 15.82
C LYS A 7 -25.22 3.75 16.49
N HIS A 8 -24.02 3.25 16.75
CA HIS A 8 -22.95 3.97 17.44
C HIS A 8 -21.75 4.27 16.54
N THR A 9 -21.86 4.00 15.23
CA THR A 9 -20.84 4.39 14.25
C THR A 9 -21.12 5.83 13.81
N THR A 10 -20.10 6.69 13.85
CA THR A 10 -20.17 8.04 13.27
C THR A 10 -19.07 8.15 12.23
N TYR A 11 -19.45 8.56 11.02
CA TYR A 11 -18.52 8.72 9.92
C TYR A 11 -18.02 10.15 9.88
N ILE A 12 -16.70 10.30 9.87
CA ILE A 12 -16.03 11.58 9.69
C ILE A 12 -15.69 11.68 8.20
N HIS A 13 -16.35 12.61 7.51
CA HIS A 13 -16.17 12.86 6.09
C HIS A 13 -15.06 13.89 5.87
N ASN A 14 -15.08 14.96 6.66
CA ASN A 14 -14.06 16.00 6.62
C ASN A 14 -13.83 16.52 8.03
N LEU A 15 -12.71 16.10 8.61
CA LEU A 15 -12.36 16.37 10.00
C LEU A 15 -12.28 17.87 10.29
N ASP A 16 -11.73 18.67 9.38
CA ASP A 16 -11.56 20.12 9.58
C ASP A 16 -12.91 20.83 9.57
N GLN A 17 -13.78 20.50 8.62
CA GLN A 17 -15.12 21.11 8.53
C GLN A 17 -16.00 20.75 9.73
N GLU A 18 -16.00 19.47 10.13
CA GLU A 18 -16.81 18.99 11.26
C GLU A 18 -16.32 19.55 12.60
N LEU A 19 -15.01 19.79 12.76
CA LEU A 19 -14.44 20.48 13.92
C LEU A 19 -14.83 21.97 13.99
N MET A 20 -14.98 22.62 12.84
CA MET A 20 -15.39 24.03 12.77
C MET A 20 -16.87 24.25 13.08
N GLU A 21 -17.72 23.27 12.79
CA GLU A 21 -19.17 23.32 13.00
C GLU A 21 -19.56 22.92 14.44
N ALA A 22 -18.62 22.33 15.19
CA ALA A 22 -18.83 21.97 16.59
C ALA A 22 -18.66 23.18 17.53
N ASP A 23 -19.77 23.65 18.13
CA ASP A 23 -19.82 24.69 19.19
C ASP A 23 -19.16 24.27 20.53
N SER A 24 -18.46 23.14 20.56
CA SER A 24 -17.67 22.73 21.72
C SER A 24 -16.45 23.64 21.90
N PRO A 25 -16.00 23.92 23.14
CA PRO A 25 -14.68 24.52 23.33
C PRO A 25 -13.68 23.55 22.70
N GLY A 26 -13.07 23.95 21.58
CA GLY A 26 -12.21 23.08 20.77
C GLY A 26 -11.25 22.25 21.62
N LEU A 27 -10.96 21.04 21.17
CA LEU A 27 -10.19 19.98 21.84
C LEU A 27 -9.41 20.44 23.09
N VAL A 28 -10.06 20.39 24.26
CA VAL A 28 -9.44 20.77 25.54
C VAL A 28 -8.62 19.60 26.03
N PHE A 29 -7.32 19.61 25.72
CA PHE A 29 -6.39 18.64 26.27
C PHE A 29 -6.26 18.86 27.79
N SER A 30 -6.63 17.85 28.57
CA SER A 30 -6.28 17.84 29.99
C SER A 30 -4.74 17.89 30.14
N PRO A 31 -4.19 18.63 31.11
CA PRO A 31 -2.74 18.72 31.31
C PRO A 31 -2.04 17.36 31.47
N PHE A 32 -2.79 16.35 31.92
CA PHE A 32 -2.31 14.97 32.03
C PHE A 32 -2.16 14.28 30.68
N VAL A 33 -3.05 14.58 29.73
CA VAL A 33 -3.09 14.01 28.39
C VAL A 33 -1.86 14.44 27.59
N GLN A 34 -1.28 15.61 27.87
CA GLN A 34 -0.02 16.06 27.28
C GLN A 34 1.18 15.15 27.60
N LYS A 35 1.15 14.46 28.75
CA LYS A 35 2.20 13.50 29.14
C LYS A 35 1.99 12.11 28.54
N VAL A 36 0.74 11.74 28.24
CA VAL A 36 0.37 10.39 27.72
C VAL A 36 0.29 10.38 26.19
N LEU A 37 -0.08 11.50 25.56
CA LEU A 37 -0.10 11.70 24.11
C LEU A 37 1.24 12.19 23.54
N SER A 38 2.33 12.09 24.30
CA SER A 38 3.66 12.34 23.72
C SER A 38 3.96 11.22 22.73
N VAL A 39 3.51 11.40 21.49
CA VAL A 39 3.84 10.50 20.39
C VAL A 39 5.36 10.60 20.21
N PRO A 40 6.10 9.49 20.31
CA PRO A 40 7.54 9.50 20.18
C PRO A 40 7.93 10.16 18.86
N GLN A 41 8.94 11.04 18.89
CA GLN A 41 9.43 11.70 17.68
C GLN A 41 9.86 10.69 16.61
N SER A 42 10.23 9.46 16.99
CA SER A 42 10.51 8.36 16.05
C SER A 42 9.31 7.90 15.22
N VAL A 43 8.08 8.18 15.65
CA VAL A 43 6.83 7.86 14.94
C VAL A 43 6.39 9.05 14.07
N LEU A 44 6.65 10.28 14.53
CA LEU A 44 6.29 11.52 13.81
C LEU A 44 7.35 11.98 12.81
N SER A 45 8.58 11.51 12.95
CA SER A 45 9.62 11.82 11.97
C SER A 45 9.29 11.09 10.69
N ASP A 46 9.34 11.82 9.57
CA ASP A 46 9.45 11.24 8.24
C ASP A 46 10.75 10.45 8.21
N SER A 47 10.71 9.22 8.71
CA SER A 47 11.80 8.29 8.54
C SER A 47 11.85 8.05 7.04
N LYS A 48 12.70 8.81 6.34
CA LYS A 48 13.12 8.51 4.98
C LYS A 48 13.45 7.02 5.03
N PRO A 49 12.73 6.15 4.31
CA PRO A 49 12.78 4.72 4.57
C PRO A 49 14.16 4.20 4.18
N SER A 50 15.10 4.29 5.12
CA SER A 50 16.46 3.84 4.99
C SER A 50 16.39 2.33 4.81
N GLY A 51 16.80 1.85 3.64
CA GLY A 51 16.74 0.43 3.29
C GLY A 51 15.47 -0.03 2.57
N LYS A 52 14.54 0.85 2.18
CA LYS A 52 13.46 0.52 1.22
C LYS A 52 13.72 1.08 -0.17
N GLU A 53 14.97 1.08 -0.61
CA GLU A 53 15.29 1.42 -1.99
C GLU A 53 14.92 0.25 -2.89
N LEU A 54 14.16 0.53 -3.95
CA LEU A 54 13.90 -0.42 -5.02
C LEU A 54 15.22 -0.72 -5.73
N VAL A 55 15.87 -1.84 -5.36
CA VAL A 55 17.02 -2.35 -6.08
C VAL A 55 16.52 -3.19 -7.26
N LEU A 56 16.64 -2.64 -8.47
CA LEU A 56 16.34 -3.35 -9.72
C LEU A 56 17.39 -4.45 -9.93
N TYR A 57 17.08 -5.67 -9.47
CA TYR A 57 17.93 -6.82 -9.75
C TYR A 57 17.88 -7.16 -11.24
N THR A 58 19.06 -7.28 -11.84
CA THR A 58 19.21 -7.84 -13.17
C THR A 58 18.92 -9.34 -13.17
N GLU A 59 18.65 -9.89 -14.34
CA GLU A 59 18.39 -11.33 -14.47
C GLU A 59 19.59 -12.16 -14.03
N PRO A 60 19.39 -13.18 -13.16
CA PRO A 60 20.48 -14.00 -12.66
C PRO A 60 21.22 -14.68 -13.83
N SER A 61 22.55 -14.65 -13.79
CA SER A 61 23.42 -15.36 -14.74
C SER A 61 24.35 -16.29 -13.98
N SER A 62 24.51 -17.51 -14.47
CA SER A 62 25.55 -18.41 -13.95
C SER A 62 26.95 -17.80 -14.07
N LEU A 63 27.77 -18.01 -13.04
CA LEU A 63 29.18 -17.59 -13.02
C LEU A 63 30.09 -18.59 -13.74
N THR A 64 29.66 -19.84 -13.85
CA THR A 64 30.47 -20.95 -14.36
C THR A 64 29.98 -21.47 -15.71
N VAL A 65 28.73 -21.19 -16.08
CA VAL A 65 28.11 -21.68 -17.31
C VAL A 65 27.85 -20.52 -18.27
N PRO A 66 28.25 -20.63 -19.55
CA PRO A 66 27.90 -19.64 -20.56
C PRO A 66 26.38 -19.43 -20.65
N LYS A 67 25.94 -18.19 -20.89
CA LYS A 67 24.52 -17.80 -20.91
C LYS A 67 23.66 -18.67 -21.82
N GLU A 68 24.19 -19.09 -22.97
CA GLU A 68 23.50 -19.95 -23.95
C GLU A 68 23.17 -21.35 -23.41
N LYS A 69 23.93 -21.83 -22.43
CA LYS A 69 23.79 -23.17 -21.83
C LYS A 69 23.20 -23.13 -20.43
N ASP A 70 22.83 -21.95 -19.95
CA ASP A 70 22.26 -21.76 -18.61
C ASP A 70 20.77 -22.13 -18.61
N ASN A 71 20.51 -23.43 -18.42
CA ASN A 71 19.15 -23.97 -18.35
C ASN A 71 18.32 -23.37 -17.21
N VAL A 72 18.97 -23.02 -16.09
CA VAL A 72 18.31 -22.43 -14.92
C VAL A 72 17.84 -21.02 -15.25
N ARG A 73 18.72 -20.20 -15.85
CA ARG A 73 18.35 -18.88 -16.36
C ARG A 73 17.17 -18.99 -17.32
N ARG A 74 17.24 -19.88 -18.32
CA ARG A 74 16.15 -20.07 -19.29
C ARG A 74 14.81 -20.39 -18.61
N ALA A 75 14.79 -21.32 -17.67
CA ALA A 75 13.58 -21.71 -16.95
C ALA A 75 12.97 -20.55 -16.13
N ILE A 76 13.82 -19.73 -15.48
CA ILE A 76 13.39 -18.55 -14.72
C ILE A 76 12.75 -17.51 -15.66
N LEU A 77 13.35 -17.26 -16.82
CA LEU A 77 12.84 -16.29 -17.79
C LEU A 77 11.51 -16.71 -18.40
N GLU A 78 11.40 -17.97 -18.80
CA GLU A 78 10.16 -18.53 -19.35
C GLU A 78 9.03 -18.49 -18.31
N SER A 79 9.32 -18.85 -17.06
CA SER A 79 8.34 -18.81 -15.96
C SER A 79 7.85 -17.38 -15.70
N ARG A 80 8.75 -16.38 -15.75
CA ARG A 80 8.38 -14.96 -15.60
C ARG A 80 7.56 -14.45 -16.79
N ALA A 81 7.89 -14.86 -18.01
CA ALA A 81 7.13 -14.50 -19.20
C ALA A 81 5.69 -15.02 -19.10
N ARG A 82 5.53 -16.30 -18.75
CA ARG A 82 4.21 -16.92 -18.51
C ARG A 82 3.42 -16.22 -17.40
N ALA A 83 4.07 -15.89 -16.28
CA ALA A 83 3.42 -15.18 -15.19
C ALA A 83 2.96 -13.76 -15.60
N ARG A 84 3.71 -13.07 -16.48
CA ARG A 84 3.30 -11.77 -17.02
C ARG A 84 2.10 -11.89 -17.96
N GLU A 85 2.10 -12.90 -18.83
CA GLU A 85 0.97 -13.17 -19.73
C GLU A 85 -0.32 -13.46 -18.96
N ASN A 86 -0.24 -14.29 -17.91
CA ASN A 86 -1.38 -14.55 -17.04
C ASN A 86 -1.91 -13.28 -16.36
N LYS A 87 -1.03 -12.42 -15.82
CA LYS A 87 -1.47 -11.16 -15.20
C LYS A 87 -2.16 -10.23 -16.19
N VAL A 88 -1.61 -10.10 -17.39
CA VAL A 88 -2.23 -9.29 -18.45
C VAL A 88 -3.62 -9.86 -18.81
N SER A 89 -3.77 -11.19 -18.88
CA SER A 89 -5.09 -11.77 -19.11
C SER A 89 -6.05 -11.54 -17.96
N GLU A 90 -5.60 -11.62 -16.71
CA GLU A 90 -6.41 -11.42 -15.51
C GLU A 90 -6.93 -9.97 -15.43
N ASP A 91 -6.05 -8.99 -15.69
CA ASP A 91 -6.40 -7.56 -15.76
C ASP A 91 -7.37 -7.25 -16.93
N LEU A 92 -7.40 -8.08 -17.99
CA LEU A 92 -8.29 -7.92 -19.15
C LEU A 92 -9.71 -8.49 -18.94
N TYR A 93 -9.91 -9.34 -17.92
CA TYR A 93 -11.23 -9.89 -17.58
C TYR A 93 -11.86 -9.24 -16.33
N ASP A 94 -11.11 -8.38 -15.62
CA ASP A 94 -11.59 -7.61 -14.47
C ASP A 94 -12.20 -6.24 -14.85
N ASP A 95 -12.28 -5.90 -16.14
CA ASP A 95 -13.07 -4.76 -16.61
C ASP A 95 -14.56 -5.17 -16.55
N PRO A 96 -15.42 -4.49 -15.77
CA PRO A 96 -16.82 -4.89 -15.62
C PRO A 96 -17.47 -4.83 -17.00
N MET A 97 -17.89 -6.01 -17.49
CA MET A 97 -18.74 -6.12 -18.66
C MET A 97 -19.91 -5.15 -18.49
N ASP A 98 -19.95 -4.09 -19.29
CA ASP A 98 -21.11 -3.21 -19.42
C ASP A 98 -22.30 -4.10 -19.82
N ILE A 99 -23.11 -4.47 -18.82
CA ILE A 99 -24.39 -5.12 -19.03
C ILE A 99 -25.32 -4.02 -19.52
N ASP A 100 -25.47 -3.95 -20.84
CA ASP A 100 -26.41 -3.06 -21.54
C ASP A 100 -27.76 -2.97 -20.80
N SER A 101 -28.20 -1.74 -20.54
CA SER A 101 -29.57 -1.36 -20.15
C SER A 101 -30.26 -0.62 -21.27
#